data_AF-A0A024JR03-F1
#
_entry.id   AF-A0A024JR03-F1
#
_cell.length_a   1.000
_cell.length_b   1.000
_cell.length_c   1.000
_cell.angle_alpha   90.00
_cell.angle_beta   90.00
_cell.angle_gamma   90.00
#
_symmetry.space_group_name_H-M   'P 1'
#
loop_
_entity.id
_entity.type
_entity.pdbx_description
1 polymer ?
#
loop_
_entity_poly.entity_id
_entity_poly.type
_entity_poly.pdbx_seq_one_letter_code
_entity_poly.pdbx_strand_id
1 'polypeptide(L)'
;MSDHLAGLFESAVGMLPVSESRALDLFTEITNYDETACDAWVGRIRCGDNDRVTLFRAWYSRKYFGQLSGSAQISMTALGARVPIGGLYGDITYPVNSPLAITIGFAVNEALQGNYADAMEAVEASPAAGAEHLLSWTKAVIYGAGQRWTEVIDEVRAAGKWPDTFLAAAAGVAHGVAAANLGLFTEAERRLTEANSSPAGEACAQAIAWFLAMTRRSQGNEEAAVALLEWLQTTHPSPKVTAALKDPSYRLATTTAEQISARTDPWDAGSVVADTSGREKLLAEAETELRRQIGLTRVKDQVERYRAATQMAKVRAARGMKVAQASKHMIFTGPPGTGKTTIARVVANILAGLGVIQEPKLIETARKDFVAEYEGQSAVKSAKTIDRALGGVLFIDEAYTLVQEREGRSDPFGQEALDTLLARMENDRDRLVVIIAGYSNDIDRLLETNEGLRSRFATRIEFDSYSPEEILEIAKVIAKNNDSELSVEAAENLLEAAKLLSQRSVRGKAALDIAGNGRYARQMVEAAEQYRDMRLTQAVDFEELDADFLREISGEDMAEAVASVHARLALTE
;
A
#
# COMPACT_ATOMS: atom_id res chain seq x y z
N MET A 1 -6.75 -63.13 13.41
CA MET A 1 -6.89 -62.19 12.27
C MET A 1 -5.87 -61.07 12.36
N SER A 2 -5.78 -60.35 13.49
CA SER A 2 -4.70 -59.38 13.75
C SER A 2 -3.30 -59.97 13.53
N ASP A 3 -3.05 -61.21 13.97
CA ASP A 3 -1.75 -61.90 13.75
C ASP A 3 -1.40 -62.15 12.27
N HIS A 4 -2.41 -62.36 11.41
CA HIS A 4 -2.17 -62.60 9.98
C HIS A 4 -1.76 -61.30 9.27
N LEU A 5 -2.45 -60.20 9.56
CA LEU A 5 -2.12 -58.87 9.03
C LEU A 5 -0.78 -58.37 9.58
N ALA A 6 -0.46 -58.65 10.84
CA ALA A 6 0.84 -58.33 11.43
C ALA A 6 1.99 -59.07 10.73
N GLY A 7 1.83 -60.35 10.41
CA GLY A 7 2.83 -61.12 9.65
C GLY A 7 2.99 -60.67 8.20
N LEU A 8 1.89 -60.29 7.53
CA LEU A 8 1.94 -59.66 6.20
C LEU A 8 2.66 -58.31 6.25
N PHE A 9 2.39 -57.50 7.28
CA PHE A 9 3.05 -56.21 7.48
C PHE A 9 4.55 -56.36 7.74
N GLU A 10 4.96 -57.32 8.58
CA GLU A 10 6.38 -57.65 8.78
C GLU A 10 7.06 -58.05 7.48
N SER A 11 6.41 -58.91 6.68
CA SER A 11 6.90 -59.33 5.37
C SER A 11 7.04 -58.15 4.40
N ALA A 12 6.06 -57.24 4.39
CA ALA A 12 6.07 -56.04 3.55
C ALA A 12 7.24 -55.10 3.91
N VAL A 13 7.43 -54.83 5.21
CA VAL A 13 8.55 -54.01 5.70
C VAL A 13 9.90 -54.67 5.38
N GLY A 14 10.02 -55.99 5.56
CA GLY A 14 11.23 -56.74 5.21
C GLY A 14 11.56 -56.72 3.70
N MET A 15 10.56 -56.52 2.84
CA MET A 15 10.74 -56.41 1.39
C MET A 15 11.15 -55.01 0.92
N LEU A 16 10.96 -53.95 1.70
CA LEU A 16 11.35 -52.58 1.34
C LEU A 16 12.80 -52.44 0.83
N PRO A 17 13.84 -53.01 1.47
CA PRO A 17 15.21 -52.91 0.95
C PRO A 17 15.49 -53.82 -0.26
N VAL A 18 14.61 -54.78 -0.55
CA VAL A 18 14.80 -55.79 -1.61
C VAL A 18 14.06 -55.40 -2.88
N SER A 19 12.78 -55.01 -2.76
CA SER A 19 11.90 -54.67 -3.88
C SER A 19 10.71 -53.84 -3.38
N GLU A 20 10.73 -52.54 -3.70
CA GLU A 20 9.65 -51.61 -3.35
C GLU A 20 8.32 -51.98 -4.01
N SER A 21 8.34 -52.54 -5.23
CA SER A 21 7.13 -53.01 -5.90
C SER A 21 6.46 -54.18 -5.18
N ARG A 22 7.23 -55.17 -4.71
CA ARG A 22 6.68 -56.28 -3.92
C ARG A 22 6.20 -55.83 -2.55
N ALA A 23 6.90 -54.88 -1.93
CA ALA A 23 6.43 -54.26 -0.69
C ALA A 23 5.09 -53.54 -0.91
N LEU A 24 4.95 -52.80 -2.01
CA LEU A 24 3.70 -52.14 -2.38
C LEU A 24 2.55 -53.14 -2.59
N ASP A 25 2.78 -54.27 -3.25
CA ASP A 25 1.77 -55.31 -3.44
C ASP A 25 1.26 -55.85 -2.09
N LEU A 26 2.18 -56.13 -1.15
CA LEU A 26 1.84 -56.62 0.18
C LEU A 26 1.10 -55.57 1.01
N PHE A 27 1.52 -54.30 0.98
CA PHE A 27 0.78 -53.23 1.64
C PHE A 27 -0.60 -53.00 1.00
N THR A 28 -0.72 -53.19 -0.31
CA THR A 28 -2.00 -53.12 -1.03
C THR A 28 -2.92 -54.25 -0.63
N GLU A 29 -2.41 -55.47 -0.47
CA GLU A 29 -3.17 -56.61 0.05
C GLU A 29 -3.72 -56.33 1.45
N ILE A 30 -2.88 -55.81 2.36
CA ILE A 30 -3.31 -55.43 3.71
C ILE A 30 -4.42 -54.37 3.66
N THR A 31 -4.24 -53.32 2.86
CA THR A 31 -5.20 -52.21 2.79
C THR A 31 -6.50 -52.56 2.06
N ASN A 32 -6.48 -53.54 1.16
CA ASN A 32 -7.69 -54.12 0.56
C ASN A 32 -8.47 -54.98 1.56
N TYR A 33 -7.77 -55.65 2.47
CA TYR A 33 -8.39 -56.48 3.50
C TYR A 33 -8.93 -55.64 4.67
N ASP A 34 -8.17 -54.62 5.10
CA ASP A 34 -8.53 -53.70 6.18
C ASP A 34 -8.20 -52.26 5.79
N GLU A 35 -9.24 -51.50 5.42
CA GLU A 35 -9.10 -50.08 5.08
C GLU A 35 -8.68 -49.22 6.28
N THR A 36 -8.82 -49.71 7.51
CA THR A 36 -8.44 -48.98 8.73
C THR A 36 -6.97 -49.16 9.13
N ALA A 37 -6.23 -50.02 8.41
CA ALA A 37 -4.82 -50.30 8.62
C ALA A 37 -3.91 -49.12 8.22
N CYS A 38 -3.92 -48.05 9.02
CA CYS A 38 -3.16 -46.80 8.81
C CYS A 38 -1.69 -47.05 8.46
N ASP A 39 -1.03 -47.96 9.18
CA ASP A 39 0.40 -48.20 9.01
C ASP A 39 0.73 -48.81 7.63
N ALA A 40 -0.18 -49.61 7.07
CA ALA A 40 -0.03 -50.15 5.72
C ALA A 40 -0.24 -49.09 4.64
N TRP A 41 -1.16 -48.13 4.86
CA TRP A 41 -1.27 -46.96 4.00
C TRP A 41 0.01 -46.11 4.00
N VAL A 42 0.65 -45.94 5.16
CA VAL A 42 1.97 -45.28 5.27
C VAL A 42 3.05 -46.07 4.52
N GLY A 43 2.98 -47.41 4.56
CA GLY A 43 3.84 -48.29 3.76
C GLY A 43 3.65 -48.11 2.25
N ARG A 44 2.41 -47.92 1.77
CA ARG A 44 2.14 -47.59 0.36
C ARG A 44 2.79 -46.25 -0.03
N ILE A 45 2.63 -45.22 0.80
CA ILE A 45 3.26 -43.89 0.60
C ILE A 45 4.78 -44.04 0.50
N ARG A 46 5.40 -44.87 1.36
CA ARG A 46 6.85 -45.17 1.27
C ARG A 46 7.24 -45.74 -0.09
N CYS A 47 6.40 -46.57 -0.70
CA CYS A 47 6.67 -47.19 -2.00
C CYS A 47 6.35 -46.27 -3.19
N GLY A 48 6.03 -44.99 -2.95
CA GLY A 48 5.76 -43.99 -3.98
C GLY A 48 4.29 -43.90 -4.40
N ASP A 49 3.38 -44.61 -3.74
CA ASP A 49 1.93 -44.46 -3.94
C ASP A 49 1.45 -43.17 -3.25
N ASN A 50 1.49 -42.09 -4.03
CA ASN A 50 1.03 -40.75 -3.63
C ASN A 50 -0.36 -40.44 -4.19
N ASP A 51 -1.15 -41.47 -4.53
CA ASP A 51 -2.50 -41.25 -5.02
C ASP A 51 -3.35 -40.55 -3.95
N ARG A 52 -4.24 -39.65 -4.39
CA ARG A 52 -5.13 -38.92 -3.49
C ARG A 52 -5.91 -39.85 -2.56
N VAL A 53 -6.34 -41.01 -3.06
CA VAL A 53 -7.05 -42.03 -2.28
C VAL A 53 -6.17 -42.58 -1.16
N THR A 54 -4.91 -42.92 -1.46
CA THR A 54 -3.94 -43.45 -0.50
C THR A 54 -3.69 -42.46 0.62
N LEU A 55 -3.46 -41.18 0.28
CA LEU A 55 -3.26 -40.10 1.26
C LEU A 55 -4.51 -39.85 2.10
N PHE A 56 -5.70 -39.81 1.47
CA PHE A 56 -6.97 -39.66 2.18
C PHE A 56 -7.23 -40.81 3.15
N ARG A 57 -7.00 -42.06 2.73
CA ARG A 57 -7.21 -43.24 3.59
C ARG A 57 -6.21 -43.30 4.74
N ALA A 58 -4.94 -42.95 4.50
CA ALA A 58 -3.96 -42.77 5.56
C ALA A 58 -4.41 -41.72 6.58
N TRP A 59 -4.85 -40.54 6.10
CA TRP A 59 -5.34 -39.47 6.96
C TRP A 59 -6.62 -39.85 7.72
N TYR A 60 -7.59 -40.48 7.05
CA TYR A 60 -8.85 -40.89 7.66
C TYR A 60 -8.66 -41.95 8.75
N SER A 61 -7.72 -42.87 8.54
CA SER A 61 -7.39 -43.94 9.49
C SER A 61 -6.35 -43.54 10.56
N ARG A 62 -5.84 -42.31 10.56
CA ARG A 62 -4.74 -41.82 11.44
C ARG A 62 -4.91 -42.06 12.95
N LYS A 63 -6.15 -42.23 13.42
CA LYS A 63 -6.45 -42.61 14.82
C LYS A 63 -5.95 -44.01 15.20
N TYR A 64 -5.70 -44.86 14.21
CA TYR A 64 -5.17 -46.22 14.35
C TYR A 64 -3.65 -46.30 14.06
N PHE A 65 -2.98 -45.15 13.94
CA PHE A 65 -1.55 -45.09 13.70
C PHE A 65 -0.75 -45.84 14.77
N GLY A 66 0.18 -46.70 14.34
CA GLY A 66 1.05 -47.52 15.17
C GLY A 66 0.41 -48.79 15.72
N GLN A 67 -0.87 -49.08 15.45
CA GLN A 67 -1.53 -50.29 15.97
C GLN A 67 -1.07 -51.56 15.27
N LEU A 68 -0.95 -51.52 13.93
CA LEU A 68 -0.50 -52.67 13.15
C LEU A 68 1.01 -52.86 13.31
N SER A 69 1.77 -51.77 13.30
CA SER A 69 3.22 -51.80 13.54
C SER A 69 3.54 -52.31 14.94
N GLY A 70 2.78 -51.90 15.97
CA GLY A 70 2.91 -52.40 17.33
C GLY A 70 2.60 -53.89 17.46
N SER A 71 1.57 -54.36 16.75
CA SER A 71 1.23 -55.79 16.68
C SER A 71 2.32 -56.63 15.99
N ALA A 72 2.98 -56.05 14.98
CA ALA A 72 4.12 -56.64 14.30
C ALA A 72 5.48 -56.41 15.00
N GLN A 73 5.51 -55.71 16.15
CA GLN A 73 6.72 -55.31 16.88
C GLN A 73 7.74 -54.53 16.03
N ILE A 74 7.25 -53.74 15.07
CA ILE A 74 8.04 -52.88 14.18
C ILE A 74 7.80 -51.41 14.52
N SER A 75 8.89 -50.64 14.60
CA SER A 75 8.80 -49.19 14.76
C SER A 75 8.31 -48.52 13.48
N MET A 76 7.39 -47.55 13.59
CA MET A 76 6.95 -46.76 12.44
C MET A 76 8.09 -46.01 11.74
N THR A 77 9.15 -45.68 12.47
CA THR A 77 10.36 -45.07 11.87
C THR A 77 11.09 -46.00 10.91
N ALA A 78 10.95 -47.32 11.06
CA ALA A 78 11.61 -48.32 10.21
C ALA A 78 11.04 -48.33 8.78
N LEU A 79 9.80 -47.87 8.57
CA LEU A 79 9.24 -47.73 7.23
C LEU A 79 9.97 -46.64 6.43
N GLY A 80 10.51 -45.61 7.09
CA GLY A 80 11.19 -44.51 6.42
C GLY A 80 10.28 -43.69 5.47
N ALA A 81 8.96 -43.74 5.66
CA ALA A 81 8.01 -42.99 4.85
C ALA A 81 8.19 -41.48 5.05
N ARG A 82 8.07 -40.71 3.96
CA ARG A 82 8.13 -39.25 3.98
C ARG A 82 7.00 -38.69 3.15
N VAL A 83 6.47 -37.54 3.56
CA VAL A 83 5.42 -36.81 2.84
C VAL A 83 5.92 -35.45 2.38
N PRO A 84 5.53 -34.97 1.19
CA PRO A 84 5.87 -33.64 0.73
C PRO A 84 5.13 -32.58 1.56
N ILE A 85 5.86 -31.56 2.01
CA ILE A 85 5.33 -30.41 2.75
C ILE A 85 5.78 -29.06 2.17
N GLY A 86 6.53 -29.05 1.07
CA GLY A 86 7.15 -27.83 0.52
C GLY A 86 6.26 -27.01 -0.43
N GLY A 87 5.27 -27.64 -1.05
CA GLY A 87 4.40 -26.99 -2.04
C GLY A 87 5.18 -26.26 -3.13
N LEU A 88 4.86 -24.98 -3.36
CA LEU A 88 5.52 -24.16 -4.38
C LEU A 88 6.91 -23.61 -3.96
N TYR A 89 7.31 -23.78 -2.71
CA TYR A 89 8.52 -23.16 -2.16
C TYR A 89 9.77 -24.03 -2.35
N GLY A 90 9.62 -25.33 -2.56
CA GLY A 90 10.75 -26.24 -2.77
C GLY A 90 10.43 -27.70 -2.53
N ASP A 91 11.42 -28.56 -2.75
CA ASP A 91 11.33 -29.98 -2.46
C ASP A 91 11.63 -30.23 -0.98
N ILE A 92 10.60 -30.04 -0.14
CA ILE A 92 10.68 -30.24 1.30
C ILE A 92 9.78 -31.41 1.67
N THR A 93 10.35 -32.39 2.36
CA THR A 93 9.64 -33.58 2.83
C THR A 93 9.76 -33.73 4.34
N TYR A 94 8.75 -34.33 4.97
CA TYR A 94 8.71 -34.57 6.41
C TYR A 94 8.53 -36.06 6.72
N PRO A 95 9.25 -36.63 7.71
CA PRO A 95 9.13 -38.05 8.06
C PRO A 95 7.77 -38.36 8.70
N VAL A 96 7.15 -39.46 8.30
CA VAL A 96 5.85 -39.90 8.84
C VAL A 96 6.06 -40.69 10.12
N ASN A 97 6.23 -39.98 11.23
CA ASN A 97 6.42 -40.55 12.57
C ASN A 97 5.24 -40.30 13.52
N SER A 98 4.21 -39.59 13.06
CA SER A 98 3.06 -39.18 13.87
C SER A 98 1.80 -39.00 13.02
N PRO A 99 0.60 -39.03 13.63
CA PRO A 99 -0.64 -38.69 12.95
C PRO A 99 -0.64 -37.26 12.36
N LEU A 100 0.08 -36.33 13.00
CA LEU A 100 0.23 -34.96 12.51
C LEU A 100 1.01 -34.94 11.18
N ALA A 101 2.07 -35.74 11.05
CA ALA A 101 2.84 -35.85 9.81
C ALA A 101 1.97 -36.31 8.62
N ILE A 102 1.06 -37.27 8.85
CA ILE A 102 0.09 -37.70 7.83
C ILE A 102 -0.85 -36.54 7.47
N THR A 103 -1.29 -35.78 8.47
CA THR A 103 -2.24 -34.68 8.28
C THR A 103 -1.65 -33.52 7.48
N ILE A 104 -0.42 -33.09 7.78
CA ILE A 104 0.23 -32.02 7.03
C ILE A 104 0.54 -32.46 5.58
N GLY A 105 0.95 -33.72 5.36
CA GLY A 105 1.16 -34.26 4.01
C GLY A 105 -0.13 -34.32 3.19
N PHE A 106 -1.22 -34.78 3.80
CA PHE A 106 -2.55 -34.78 3.19
C PHE A 106 -3.02 -33.36 2.84
N ALA A 107 -2.92 -32.42 3.78
CA ALA A 107 -3.36 -31.03 3.57
C ALA A 107 -2.58 -30.33 2.45
N VAL A 108 -1.26 -30.50 2.39
CA VAL A 108 -0.44 -29.95 1.29
C VAL A 108 -0.85 -30.57 -0.05
N ASN A 109 -1.12 -31.87 -0.10
CA ASN A 109 -1.60 -32.51 -1.31
C ASN A 109 -2.99 -32.00 -1.75
N GLU A 110 -3.94 -31.84 -0.83
CA GLU A 110 -5.26 -31.28 -1.15
C GLU A 110 -5.16 -29.84 -1.67
N ALA A 111 -4.27 -29.02 -1.08
CA ALA A 111 -4.00 -27.67 -1.59
C ALA A 111 -3.40 -27.67 -2.99
N LEU A 112 -2.54 -28.65 -3.34
CA LEU A 112 -2.02 -28.82 -4.70
C LEU A 112 -3.11 -29.19 -5.72
N GLN A 113 -4.18 -29.87 -5.27
CA GLN A 113 -5.34 -30.20 -6.10
C GLN A 113 -6.39 -29.07 -6.16
N GLY A 114 -6.18 -27.96 -5.45
CA GLY A 114 -7.11 -26.83 -5.37
C GLY A 114 -8.20 -26.97 -4.30
N ASN A 115 -8.16 -27.99 -3.45
CA ASN A 115 -9.14 -28.21 -2.38
C ASN A 115 -8.68 -27.50 -1.10
N TYR A 116 -8.58 -26.18 -1.16
CA TYR A 116 -7.97 -25.37 -0.10
C TYR A 116 -8.76 -25.37 1.21
N ALA A 117 -10.10 -25.42 1.13
CA ALA A 117 -10.97 -25.45 2.31
C ALA A 117 -10.75 -26.74 3.12
N ASP A 118 -10.78 -27.90 2.45
CA ASP A 118 -10.53 -29.21 3.06
C ASP A 118 -9.11 -29.30 3.64
N ALA A 119 -8.13 -28.76 2.92
CA ALA A 119 -6.75 -28.68 3.38
C ALA A 119 -6.63 -27.85 4.68
N MET A 120 -7.27 -26.68 4.74
CA MET A 120 -7.23 -25.82 5.92
C MET A 120 -7.96 -26.45 7.11
N GLU A 121 -9.14 -27.04 6.89
CA GLU A 121 -9.91 -27.72 7.92
C GLU A 121 -9.10 -28.85 8.58
N ALA A 122 -8.40 -29.66 7.77
CA ALA A 122 -7.55 -30.74 8.28
C ALA A 122 -6.42 -30.23 9.21
N VAL A 123 -5.83 -29.08 8.89
CA VAL A 123 -4.76 -28.45 9.67
C VAL A 123 -5.31 -27.80 10.95
N GLU A 124 -6.44 -27.10 10.86
CA GLU A 124 -7.05 -26.39 11.99
C GLU A 124 -7.67 -27.34 13.03
N ALA A 125 -8.19 -28.49 12.59
CA ALA A 125 -8.69 -29.52 13.49
C ALA A 125 -7.57 -30.30 14.22
N SER A 126 -6.30 -30.07 13.88
CA SER A 126 -5.16 -30.80 14.44
C SER A 126 -4.66 -30.17 15.75
N PRO A 127 -4.41 -30.96 16.81
CA PRO A 127 -3.84 -30.43 18.04
C PRO A 127 -2.40 -29.98 17.82
N ALA A 128 -2.07 -28.75 18.23
CA ALA A 128 -0.75 -28.18 18.01
C ALA A 128 0.35 -28.83 18.86
N ALA A 129 0.08 -29.14 20.14
CA ALA A 129 0.92 -29.95 21.04
C ALA A 129 2.46 -29.76 20.90
N GLY A 130 2.97 -28.52 20.77
CA GLY A 130 4.41 -28.22 20.62
C GLY A 130 4.95 -28.26 19.17
N ALA A 131 4.09 -28.51 18.20
CA ALA A 131 4.34 -28.53 16.76
C ALA A 131 3.66 -27.34 16.03
N GLU A 132 3.46 -26.21 16.73
CA GLU A 132 2.81 -25.00 16.18
C GLU A 132 3.52 -24.52 14.91
N HIS A 133 4.86 -24.62 14.87
CA HIS A 133 5.67 -24.25 13.72
C HIS A 133 5.37 -25.08 12.46
N LEU A 134 5.07 -26.38 12.60
CA LEU A 134 4.68 -27.24 11.48
C LEU A 134 3.30 -26.87 10.95
N LEU A 135 2.37 -26.55 11.84
CA LEU A 135 1.03 -26.08 11.45
C LEU A 135 1.12 -24.72 10.73
N SER A 136 1.86 -23.75 11.26
CA SER A 136 2.06 -22.45 10.60
C SER A 136 2.77 -22.58 9.25
N TRP A 137 3.79 -23.44 9.14
CA TRP A 137 4.40 -23.76 7.85
C TRP A 137 3.39 -24.33 6.86
N THR A 138 2.60 -25.31 7.29
CA THR A 138 1.58 -25.95 6.44
C THR A 138 0.53 -24.95 6.00
N LYS A 139 0.05 -24.07 6.88
CA LYS A 139 -0.85 -22.97 6.54
C LYS A 139 -0.24 -22.02 5.52
N ALA A 140 1.02 -21.63 5.68
CA ALA A 140 1.72 -20.79 4.72
C ALA A 140 1.80 -21.45 3.33
N VAL A 141 2.02 -22.76 3.25
CA VAL A 141 1.99 -23.53 1.99
C VAL A 141 0.60 -23.51 1.35
N ILE A 142 -0.46 -23.74 2.13
CA ILE A 142 -1.85 -23.70 1.64
C ILE A 142 -2.22 -22.29 1.14
N TYR A 143 -1.91 -21.25 1.92
CA TYR A 143 -2.14 -19.86 1.53
C TYR A 143 -1.34 -19.48 0.28
N GLY A 144 -0.09 -19.92 0.16
CA GLY A 144 0.73 -19.71 -1.03
C GLY A 144 0.11 -20.35 -2.27
N ALA A 145 -0.41 -21.58 -2.16
CA ALA A 145 -1.10 -22.27 -3.25
C ALA A 145 -2.39 -21.55 -3.67
N GLY A 146 -3.12 -20.96 -2.71
CA GLY A 146 -4.28 -20.08 -2.96
C GLY A 146 -3.94 -18.62 -3.30
N GLN A 147 -2.65 -18.29 -3.49
CA GLN A 147 -2.17 -16.93 -3.77
C GLN A 147 -2.63 -15.88 -2.74
N ARG A 148 -2.72 -16.26 -1.46
CA ARG A 148 -3.06 -15.40 -0.31
C ARG A 148 -1.79 -14.93 0.42
N TRP A 149 -1.02 -14.11 -0.27
CA TRP A 149 0.35 -13.76 0.11
C TRP A 149 0.47 -12.97 1.42
N THR A 150 -0.56 -12.21 1.79
CA THR A 150 -0.63 -11.49 3.07
C THR A 150 -0.61 -12.45 4.25
N GLU A 151 -1.43 -13.50 4.17
CA GLU A 151 -1.54 -14.53 5.20
C GLU A 151 -0.30 -15.42 5.26
N VAL A 152 0.38 -15.65 4.12
CA VAL A 152 1.70 -16.30 4.10
C VAL A 152 2.69 -15.53 4.99
N ILE A 153 2.78 -14.21 4.82
CA ILE A 153 3.69 -13.35 5.60
C ILE A 153 3.33 -13.41 7.09
N ASP A 154 2.04 -13.43 7.42
CA ASP A 154 1.56 -13.47 8.80
C ASP A 154 1.93 -14.79 9.49
N GLU A 155 1.72 -15.93 8.84
CA GLU A 155 2.05 -17.26 9.38
C GLU A 155 3.55 -17.44 9.61
N VAL A 156 4.39 -16.91 8.72
CA VAL A 156 5.86 -17.07 8.81
C VAL A 156 6.55 -15.93 9.57
N ARG A 157 5.80 -14.92 10.05
CA ARG A 157 6.37 -13.75 10.74
C ARG A 157 7.22 -14.12 11.95
N ALA A 158 6.81 -15.14 12.69
CA ALA A 158 7.48 -15.62 13.90
C ALA A 158 8.51 -16.73 13.63
N ALA A 159 8.83 -17.03 12.37
CA ALA A 159 9.67 -18.17 12.01
C ALA A 159 11.07 -18.15 12.62
N GLY A 160 11.62 -16.97 12.94
CA GLY A 160 12.91 -16.84 13.63
C GLY A 160 12.93 -17.46 15.05
N LYS A 161 11.78 -17.80 15.62
CA LYS A 161 11.65 -18.49 16.92
C LYS A 161 11.35 -19.97 16.79
N TRP A 162 11.24 -20.51 15.58
CA TRP A 162 10.92 -21.91 15.38
C TRP A 162 12.10 -22.80 15.82
N PRO A 163 11.82 -23.97 16.42
CA PRO A 163 12.86 -24.89 16.87
C PRO A 163 13.62 -25.54 15.69
N ASP A 164 12.94 -25.70 14.56
CA ASP A 164 13.52 -26.23 13.33
C ASP A 164 14.13 -25.10 12.49
N THR A 165 15.46 -25.06 12.45
CA THR A 165 16.21 -24.03 11.70
C THR A 165 16.09 -24.18 10.19
N PHE A 166 15.83 -25.39 9.68
CA PHE A 166 15.59 -25.62 8.27
C PHE A 166 14.22 -25.07 7.86
N LEU A 167 13.17 -25.36 8.64
CA LEU A 167 11.84 -24.80 8.36
C LEU A 167 11.79 -23.29 8.60
N ALA A 168 12.51 -22.76 9.59
CA ALA A 168 12.65 -21.32 9.77
C ALA A 168 13.26 -20.64 8.54
N ALA A 169 14.27 -21.27 7.94
CA ALA A 169 14.89 -20.81 6.71
C ALA A 169 13.95 -20.92 5.49
N ALA A 170 13.21 -22.02 5.35
CA ALA A 170 12.19 -22.19 4.32
C ALA A 170 11.07 -21.16 4.45
N ALA A 171 10.67 -20.79 5.67
CA ALA A 171 9.75 -19.69 5.95
C ALA A 171 10.29 -18.33 5.44
N GLY A 172 11.62 -18.12 5.49
CA GLY A 172 12.26 -16.96 4.86
C GLY A 172 12.07 -16.93 3.34
N VAL A 173 12.14 -18.09 2.68
CA VAL A 173 11.80 -18.22 1.25
C VAL A 173 10.34 -17.89 1.02
N ALA A 174 9.42 -18.48 1.80
CA ALA A 174 7.99 -18.23 1.65
C ALA A 174 7.64 -16.74 1.80
N HIS A 175 8.26 -16.05 2.76
CA HIS A 175 8.13 -14.61 2.92
C HIS A 175 8.64 -13.84 1.69
N GLY A 176 9.83 -14.18 1.18
CA GLY A 176 10.40 -13.53 -0.01
C GLY A 176 9.55 -13.73 -1.27
N VAL A 177 8.99 -14.94 -1.43
CA VAL A 177 8.05 -15.25 -2.51
C VAL A 177 6.75 -14.46 -2.36
N ALA A 178 6.18 -14.38 -1.16
CA ALA A 178 4.99 -13.57 -0.90
C ALA A 178 5.24 -12.09 -1.21
N ALA A 179 6.38 -11.53 -0.77
CA ALA A 179 6.79 -10.16 -1.07
C ALA A 179 6.92 -9.92 -2.59
N ALA A 180 7.49 -10.86 -3.34
CA ALA A 180 7.61 -10.75 -4.80
C ALA A 180 6.23 -10.67 -5.48
N ASN A 181 5.29 -11.54 -5.08
CA ASN A 181 3.94 -11.55 -5.63
C ASN A 181 3.10 -10.33 -5.20
N LEU A 182 3.45 -9.69 -4.08
CA LEU A 182 2.85 -8.41 -3.64
C LEU A 182 3.49 -7.18 -4.29
N GLY A 183 4.48 -7.35 -5.18
CA GLY A 183 5.21 -6.26 -5.82
C GLY A 183 6.25 -5.55 -4.92
N LEU A 184 6.52 -6.09 -3.74
CA LEU A 184 7.51 -5.57 -2.78
C LEU A 184 8.93 -6.03 -3.15
N PHE A 185 9.39 -5.66 -4.35
CA PHE A 185 10.58 -6.24 -4.98
C PHE A 185 11.88 -6.07 -4.18
N THR A 186 12.09 -4.93 -3.53
CA THR A 186 13.29 -4.70 -2.71
C THR A 186 13.35 -5.64 -1.50
N GLU A 187 12.22 -5.86 -0.82
CA GLU A 187 12.15 -6.79 0.31
C GLU A 187 12.26 -8.24 -0.17
N ALA A 188 11.63 -8.58 -1.29
CA ALA A 188 11.71 -9.89 -1.90
C ALA A 188 13.16 -10.28 -2.24
N GLU A 189 13.91 -9.38 -2.90
CA GLU A 189 15.31 -9.61 -3.26
C GLU A 189 16.17 -9.85 -2.02
N ARG A 190 16.02 -9.01 -0.98
CA ARG A 190 16.76 -9.15 0.27
C ARG A 190 16.50 -10.51 0.93
N ARG A 191 15.23 -10.89 1.11
CA ARG A 191 14.82 -12.13 1.76
C ARG A 191 15.24 -13.37 0.99
N LEU A 192 15.06 -13.40 -0.32
CA LEU A 192 15.43 -14.54 -1.15
C LEU A 192 16.95 -14.72 -1.23
N THR A 193 17.72 -13.63 -1.26
CA THR A 193 19.19 -13.70 -1.23
C THR A 193 19.71 -14.23 0.11
N GLU A 194 19.13 -13.77 1.23
CA GLU A 194 19.44 -14.30 2.56
C GLU A 194 19.10 -15.80 2.65
N ALA A 195 17.92 -16.20 2.17
CA ALA A 195 17.48 -17.59 2.21
C ALA A 195 18.28 -18.52 1.30
N ASN A 196 18.85 -18.03 0.20
CA ASN A 196 19.72 -18.82 -0.67
C ASN A 196 21.01 -19.28 0.02
N SER A 197 21.49 -18.52 1.00
CA SER A 197 22.68 -18.85 1.81
C SER A 197 22.34 -19.67 3.07
N SER A 198 21.09 -20.12 3.20
CA SER A 198 20.59 -20.82 4.39
C SER A 198 20.55 -22.35 4.20
N PRO A 199 20.30 -23.14 5.27
CA PRO A 199 20.15 -24.59 5.16
C PRO A 199 19.03 -25.05 4.21
N ALA A 200 18.01 -24.22 3.97
CA ALA A 200 16.92 -24.52 3.04
C ALA A 200 17.21 -24.10 1.59
N GLY A 201 18.36 -23.46 1.33
CA GLY A 201 18.71 -22.89 0.03
C GLY A 201 18.70 -23.91 -1.10
N GLU A 202 19.26 -25.10 -0.89
CA GLU A 202 19.30 -26.17 -1.90
C GLU A 202 17.89 -26.71 -2.21
N ALA A 203 17.13 -27.06 -1.17
CA ALA A 203 15.76 -27.57 -1.32
C ALA A 203 14.81 -26.56 -1.98
N CYS A 204 15.05 -25.27 -1.78
CA CYS A 204 14.23 -24.18 -2.30
C CYS A 204 14.85 -23.48 -3.53
N ALA A 205 15.96 -23.98 -4.08
CA ALA A 205 16.76 -23.27 -5.09
C ALA A 205 15.94 -22.91 -6.33
N GLN A 206 15.05 -23.80 -6.76
CA GLN A 206 14.16 -23.56 -7.90
C GLN A 206 13.23 -22.36 -7.66
N ALA A 207 12.60 -22.28 -6.48
CA ALA A 207 11.68 -21.19 -6.13
C ALA A 207 12.45 -19.88 -5.96
N ILE A 208 13.56 -19.92 -5.21
CA ILE A 208 14.43 -18.75 -4.99
C ILE A 208 14.87 -18.17 -6.34
N ALA A 209 15.46 -18.98 -7.22
CA ALA A 209 15.94 -18.50 -8.51
C ALA A 209 14.82 -17.92 -9.37
N TRP A 210 13.63 -18.53 -9.39
CA TRP A 210 12.50 -18.04 -10.19
C TRP A 210 12.02 -16.67 -9.72
N PHE A 211 11.71 -16.54 -8.43
CA PHE A 211 11.17 -15.30 -7.88
C PHE A 211 12.23 -14.20 -7.80
N LEU A 212 13.50 -14.53 -7.57
CA LEU A 212 14.60 -13.57 -7.61
C LEU A 212 14.85 -13.06 -9.03
N ALA A 213 14.76 -13.92 -10.06
CA ALA A 213 14.87 -13.50 -11.46
C ALA A 213 13.75 -12.53 -11.84
N MET A 214 12.49 -12.86 -11.51
CA MET A 214 11.36 -11.97 -11.79
C MET A 214 11.45 -10.64 -11.03
N THR A 215 11.92 -10.67 -9.79
CA THR A 215 12.12 -9.48 -8.95
C THR A 215 13.15 -8.54 -9.58
N ARG A 216 14.34 -9.06 -9.92
CA ARG A 216 15.43 -8.29 -10.55
C ARG A 216 15.03 -7.70 -11.89
N ARG A 217 14.32 -8.48 -12.70
CA ARG A 217 13.76 -8.03 -13.98
C ARG A 217 12.74 -6.90 -13.81
N SER A 218 11.92 -6.92 -12.76
CA SER A 218 10.99 -5.83 -12.44
C SER A 218 11.70 -4.56 -11.94
N GLN A 219 12.87 -4.70 -11.31
CA GLN A 219 13.73 -3.58 -10.90
C GLN A 219 14.61 -3.03 -12.04
N GLY A 220 14.61 -3.67 -13.22
CA GLY A 220 15.40 -3.26 -14.39
C GLY A 220 16.78 -3.90 -14.50
N ASN A 221 17.13 -4.85 -13.62
CA ASN A 221 18.38 -5.60 -13.67
C ASN A 221 18.22 -6.88 -14.52
N GLU A 222 18.18 -6.70 -15.84
CA GLU A 222 17.91 -7.77 -16.80
C GLU A 222 19.04 -8.81 -16.87
N GLU A 223 20.30 -8.38 -16.81
CA GLU A 223 21.47 -9.27 -16.90
C GLU A 223 21.47 -10.31 -15.77
N ALA A 224 21.27 -9.86 -14.53
CA ALA A 224 21.20 -10.75 -13.38
C ALA A 224 19.94 -11.64 -13.37
N ALA A 225 18.85 -11.20 -14.00
CA ALA A 225 17.65 -12.00 -14.15
C ALA A 225 17.83 -13.12 -15.19
N VAL A 226 18.44 -12.81 -16.34
CA VAL A 226 18.72 -13.80 -17.39
C VAL A 226 19.67 -14.89 -16.88
N ALA A 227 20.72 -14.52 -16.15
CA ALA A 227 21.64 -15.51 -15.56
C ALA A 227 20.92 -16.55 -14.67
N LEU A 228 19.97 -16.11 -13.85
CA LEU A 228 19.14 -17.01 -13.02
C LEU A 228 18.18 -17.85 -13.86
N LEU A 229 17.60 -17.30 -14.92
CA LEU A 229 16.70 -18.01 -15.82
C LEU A 229 17.43 -19.07 -16.66
N GLU A 230 18.66 -18.78 -17.11
CA GLU A 230 19.51 -19.75 -17.81
C GLU A 230 19.93 -20.90 -16.90
N TRP A 231 20.28 -20.58 -15.65
CA TRP A 231 20.53 -21.59 -14.63
C TRP A 231 19.29 -22.48 -14.44
N LEU A 232 18.10 -21.88 -14.26
CA LEU A 232 16.84 -22.62 -14.15
C LEU A 232 16.52 -23.47 -15.38
N GLN A 233 16.80 -22.97 -16.59
CA GLN A 233 16.57 -23.71 -17.83
C GLN A 233 17.48 -24.94 -17.93
N THR A 234 18.64 -24.90 -17.29
CA THR A 234 19.63 -25.99 -17.25
C THR A 234 19.30 -27.01 -16.16
N THR A 235 18.93 -26.55 -14.96
CA THR A 235 18.72 -27.42 -13.79
C THR A 235 17.28 -27.88 -13.61
N HIS A 236 16.30 -27.03 -13.92
CA HIS A 236 14.86 -27.28 -13.71
C HIS A 236 14.01 -26.74 -14.89
N PRO A 237 14.18 -27.29 -16.11
CA PRO A 237 13.50 -26.78 -17.30
C PRO A 237 11.98 -26.81 -17.13
N SER A 238 11.32 -25.69 -17.41
CA SER A 238 9.86 -25.60 -17.38
C SER A 238 9.35 -24.64 -18.46
N PRO A 239 8.11 -24.82 -18.96
CA PRO A 239 7.55 -23.97 -20.01
C PRO A 239 7.55 -22.48 -19.65
N LYS A 240 7.32 -22.14 -18.37
CA LYS A 240 7.35 -20.76 -17.86
C LYS A 240 8.75 -20.14 -17.92
N VAL A 241 9.81 -20.90 -17.65
CA VAL A 241 11.20 -20.44 -17.75
C VAL A 241 11.57 -20.19 -19.21
N THR A 242 11.21 -21.12 -20.10
CA THR A 242 11.44 -20.95 -21.54
C THR A 242 10.70 -19.73 -22.10
N ALA A 243 9.46 -19.49 -21.67
CA ALA A 243 8.70 -18.30 -22.06
C ALA A 243 9.36 -17.01 -21.55
N ALA A 244 9.79 -16.99 -20.29
CA ALA A 244 10.47 -15.84 -19.69
C ALA A 244 11.84 -15.53 -20.33
N LEU A 245 12.57 -16.53 -20.83
CA LEU A 245 13.81 -16.31 -21.59
C LEU A 245 13.56 -15.76 -23.00
N LYS A 246 12.46 -16.17 -23.65
CA LYS A 246 12.10 -15.69 -24.99
C LYS A 246 11.57 -14.27 -25.00
N ASP A 247 10.87 -13.87 -23.94
CA ASP A 247 10.23 -12.56 -23.84
C ASP A 247 10.84 -11.74 -22.69
N PRO A 248 11.69 -10.73 -23.00
CA PRO A 248 12.23 -9.81 -22.00
C PRO A 248 11.18 -8.95 -21.30
N SER A 249 9.94 -8.90 -21.82
CA SER A 249 8.80 -8.22 -21.19
C SER A 249 7.99 -9.12 -20.25
N TYR A 250 8.31 -10.42 -20.17
CA TYR A 250 7.68 -11.34 -19.23
C TYR A 250 7.92 -10.87 -17.80
N ARG A 251 6.85 -10.66 -17.03
CA ARG A 251 6.87 -10.23 -15.62
C ARG A 251 5.99 -11.14 -14.79
N LEU A 252 6.29 -11.19 -13.49
CA LEU A 252 5.40 -11.79 -12.50
C LEU A 252 4.11 -10.98 -12.44
N ALA A 253 2.96 -11.66 -12.53
CA ALA A 253 1.67 -11.04 -12.28
C ALA A 253 1.55 -10.77 -10.77
N THR A 254 1.63 -9.50 -10.37
CA THR A 254 1.54 -9.11 -8.97
C THR A 254 0.09 -8.87 -8.56
N THR A 255 -0.19 -9.07 -7.27
CA THR A 255 -1.46 -8.71 -6.61
C THR A 255 -1.18 -7.72 -5.48
N THR A 256 -2.22 -7.13 -4.91
CA THR A 256 -2.12 -6.32 -3.68
C THR A 256 -2.91 -6.95 -2.53
N ALA A 257 -2.66 -6.48 -1.30
CA ALA A 257 -3.43 -6.89 -0.13
C ALA A 257 -4.93 -6.60 -0.31
N GLU A 258 -5.27 -5.48 -0.93
CA GLU A 258 -6.65 -5.08 -1.21
C GLU A 258 -7.31 -5.98 -2.26
N GLN A 259 -6.56 -6.45 -3.26
CA GLN A 259 -7.10 -7.40 -4.24
C GLN A 259 -7.35 -8.77 -3.61
N ILE A 260 -6.50 -9.20 -2.67
CA ILE A 260 -6.70 -10.45 -1.92
C ILE A 260 -7.93 -10.35 -1.03
N SER A 261 -8.09 -9.24 -0.28
CA SER A 261 -9.24 -9.05 0.61
C SER A 261 -10.56 -8.84 -0.12
N ALA A 262 -10.53 -8.36 -1.36
CA ALA A 262 -11.71 -8.12 -2.18
C ALA A 262 -12.18 -9.35 -3.00
N ARG A 263 -11.60 -10.54 -2.75
CA ARG A 263 -12.07 -11.80 -3.35
C ARG A 263 -13.43 -12.19 -2.78
N THR A 264 -14.35 -12.60 -3.66
CA THR A 264 -15.65 -13.16 -3.24
C THR A 264 -15.54 -14.59 -2.77
N ASP A 265 -14.68 -15.37 -3.42
CA ASP A 265 -14.18 -16.65 -2.91
C ASP A 265 -12.73 -16.44 -2.43
N PRO A 266 -12.44 -16.59 -1.13
CA PRO A 266 -11.09 -16.39 -0.58
C PRO A 266 -9.98 -17.16 -1.32
N TRP A 267 -10.31 -18.29 -1.92
CA TRP A 267 -9.35 -19.19 -2.56
C TRP A 267 -9.25 -19.03 -4.07
N ASP A 268 -10.22 -18.40 -4.72
CA ASP A 268 -10.16 -18.10 -6.15
C ASP A 268 -9.53 -16.71 -6.37
N ALA A 269 -8.28 -16.71 -6.84
CA ALA A 269 -7.55 -15.50 -7.20
C ALA A 269 -8.21 -14.69 -8.33
N GLY A 270 -9.08 -15.31 -9.14
CA GLY A 270 -9.87 -14.65 -10.18
C GLY A 270 -11.17 -14.02 -9.67
N SER A 271 -11.64 -14.36 -8.47
CA SER A 271 -12.91 -13.90 -7.89
C SER A 271 -12.85 -12.50 -7.27
N VAL A 272 -11.79 -11.75 -7.58
CA VAL A 272 -11.60 -10.36 -7.14
C VAL A 272 -12.75 -9.53 -7.69
N VAL A 273 -13.70 -9.22 -6.82
CA VAL A 273 -14.65 -8.16 -7.10
C VAL A 273 -13.94 -6.91 -6.66
N ALA A 274 -13.54 -6.08 -7.63
CA ALA A 274 -12.95 -4.80 -7.31
C ALA A 274 -13.97 -4.03 -6.45
N ASP A 275 -13.79 -4.01 -5.13
CA ASP A 275 -14.52 -3.09 -4.28
C ASP A 275 -13.95 -1.70 -4.52
N THR A 276 -14.34 -1.15 -5.66
CA THR A 276 -14.14 0.23 -6.02
C THR A 276 -15.20 1.10 -5.37
N SER A 277 -16.19 0.58 -4.63
CA SER A 277 -17.28 1.39 -4.10
C SER A 277 -16.79 2.50 -3.17
N GLY A 278 -15.84 2.20 -2.28
CA GLY A 278 -15.22 3.19 -1.42
C GLY A 278 -14.34 4.20 -2.17
N ARG A 279 -13.63 3.74 -3.21
CA ARG A 279 -12.72 4.57 -4.02
C ARG A 279 -13.46 5.45 -5.02
N GLU A 280 -14.50 4.93 -5.66
CA GLU A 280 -15.42 5.64 -6.54
C GLU A 280 -16.22 6.68 -5.76
N LYS A 281 -16.67 6.32 -4.54
CA LYS A 281 -17.28 7.29 -3.63
C LYS A 281 -16.31 8.42 -3.28
N LEU A 282 -15.07 8.10 -2.88
CA LEU A 282 -14.04 9.11 -2.62
C LEU A 282 -13.74 9.99 -3.83
N LEU A 283 -13.67 9.41 -5.03
CA LEU A 283 -13.49 10.15 -6.28
C LEU A 283 -14.67 11.09 -6.55
N ALA A 284 -15.90 10.59 -6.42
CA ALA A 284 -17.11 11.38 -6.65
C ALA A 284 -17.27 12.52 -5.63
N GLU A 285 -16.93 12.27 -4.35
CA GLU A 285 -16.90 13.28 -3.30
C GLU A 285 -15.83 14.34 -3.58
N ALA A 286 -14.62 13.93 -3.97
CA ALA A 286 -13.54 14.86 -4.30
C ALA A 286 -13.86 15.70 -5.55
N GLU A 287 -14.46 15.11 -6.58
CA GLU A 287 -14.94 15.86 -7.75
C GLU A 287 -16.02 16.88 -7.37
N THR A 288 -16.93 16.49 -6.48
CA THR A 288 -17.98 17.38 -5.99
C THR A 288 -17.36 18.53 -5.18
N GLU A 289 -16.38 18.25 -4.32
CA GLU A 289 -15.66 19.25 -3.54
C GLU A 289 -14.87 20.20 -4.45
N LEU A 290 -14.21 19.67 -5.49
CA LEU A 290 -13.50 20.48 -6.49
C LEU A 290 -14.44 21.41 -7.23
N ARG A 291 -15.60 20.90 -7.70
CA ARG A 291 -16.61 21.70 -8.41
C ARG A 291 -17.21 22.81 -7.54
N ARG A 292 -17.38 22.55 -6.24
CA ARG A 292 -17.88 23.54 -5.26
C ARG A 292 -16.92 24.69 -4.98
N GLN A 293 -15.62 24.53 -5.22
CA GLN A 293 -14.68 25.64 -5.04
C GLN A 293 -15.01 26.76 -6.04
N ILE A 294 -15.17 27.98 -5.53
CA ILE A 294 -15.47 29.16 -6.35
C ILE A 294 -14.27 29.48 -7.22
N GLY A 295 -14.51 29.79 -8.50
CA GLY A 295 -13.45 30.09 -9.46
C GLY A 295 -12.52 28.90 -9.72
N LEU A 296 -11.21 29.18 -9.79
CA LEU A 296 -10.14 28.18 -9.96
C LEU A 296 -10.24 27.36 -11.25
N THR A 297 -10.78 27.92 -12.33
CA THR A 297 -10.99 27.21 -13.61
C THR A 297 -9.72 26.53 -14.12
N ARG A 298 -8.59 27.24 -14.08
CA ARG A 298 -7.29 26.70 -14.50
C ARG A 298 -6.82 25.53 -13.66
N VAL A 299 -6.98 25.63 -12.33
CA VAL A 299 -6.64 24.55 -11.39
C VAL A 299 -7.53 23.34 -11.63
N LYS A 300 -8.84 23.55 -11.79
CA LYS A 300 -9.79 22.48 -12.11
C LYS A 300 -9.34 21.74 -13.38
N ASP A 301 -9.10 22.44 -14.48
CA ASP A 301 -8.62 21.84 -15.72
C ASP A 301 -7.31 21.06 -15.58
N GLN A 302 -6.36 21.59 -14.81
CA GLN A 302 -5.07 20.93 -14.55
C GLN A 302 -5.24 19.65 -13.72
N VAL A 303 -6.09 19.67 -12.69
CA VAL A 303 -6.41 18.50 -11.86
C VAL A 303 -7.14 17.44 -12.67
N GLU A 304 -8.10 17.83 -13.52
CA GLU A 304 -8.81 16.94 -14.43
C GLU A 304 -7.85 16.23 -15.41
N ARG A 305 -6.92 16.97 -16.03
CA ARG A 305 -5.90 16.40 -16.92
C ARG A 305 -4.99 15.41 -16.20
N TYR A 306 -4.56 15.77 -14.98
CA TYR A 306 -3.74 14.89 -14.16
C TYR A 306 -4.48 13.59 -13.79
N ARG A 307 -5.76 13.69 -13.40
CA ARG A 307 -6.61 12.52 -13.11
C ARG A 307 -6.71 11.61 -14.33
N ALA A 308 -7.06 12.16 -15.49
CA ALA A 308 -7.21 11.40 -16.73
C ALA A 308 -5.91 10.68 -17.13
N ALA A 309 -4.78 11.38 -17.05
CA ALA A 309 -3.46 10.79 -17.34
C ALA A 309 -3.13 9.64 -16.38
N THR A 310 -3.40 9.81 -15.09
CA THR A 310 -3.14 8.80 -14.05
C THR A 310 -4.05 7.56 -14.23
N GLN A 311 -5.32 7.77 -14.54
CA GLN A 311 -6.26 6.67 -14.78
C GLN A 311 -5.87 5.87 -16.03
N MET A 312 -5.54 6.56 -17.12
CA MET A 312 -5.09 5.89 -18.35
C MET A 312 -3.75 5.18 -18.17
N ALA A 313 -2.83 5.73 -17.39
CA ALA A 313 -1.58 5.07 -17.01
C ALA A 313 -1.85 3.72 -16.34
N LYS A 314 -2.81 3.65 -15.41
CA LYS A 314 -3.21 2.39 -14.76
C LYS A 314 -3.81 1.39 -15.75
N VAL A 315 -4.71 1.83 -16.61
CA VAL A 315 -5.32 0.96 -17.63
C VAL A 315 -4.27 0.39 -18.59
N ARG A 316 -3.30 1.21 -19.01
CA ARG A 316 -2.19 0.77 -19.88
C ARG A 316 -1.27 -0.22 -19.16
N ALA A 317 -0.93 0.04 -17.89
CA ALA A 317 -0.11 -0.84 -17.09
C ALA A 317 -0.78 -2.20 -16.86
N ALA A 318 -2.10 -2.22 -16.57
CA ALA A 318 -2.88 -3.46 -16.42
C ALA A 318 -2.93 -4.30 -17.71
N ARG A 319 -2.68 -3.69 -18.87
CA ARG A 319 -2.57 -4.37 -20.18
C ARG A 319 -1.14 -4.73 -20.56
N GLY A 320 -0.20 -4.67 -19.62
CA GLY A 320 1.23 -4.98 -19.85
C GLY A 320 1.97 -3.97 -20.73
N MET A 321 1.39 -2.80 -21.01
CA MET A 321 2.05 -1.78 -21.81
C MET A 321 3.12 -1.06 -20.97
N LYS A 322 4.23 -0.68 -21.60
CA LYS A 322 5.20 0.22 -20.98
C LYS A 322 4.53 1.57 -20.70
N VAL A 323 4.53 1.94 -19.42
CA VAL A 323 4.09 3.25 -18.92
C VAL A 323 5.31 3.85 -18.25
N ALA A 324 5.75 5.03 -18.71
CA ALA A 324 6.80 5.75 -18.01
C ALA A 324 6.27 6.10 -16.61
N GLN A 325 7.00 5.74 -15.55
CA GLN A 325 6.69 6.21 -14.20
C GLN A 325 6.98 7.72 -14.15
N ALA A 326 5.97 8.52 -14.47
CA ALA A 326 6.03 9.95 -14.23
C ALA A 326 6.08 10.21 -12.72
N SER A 327 6.86 11.21 -12.32
CA SER A 327 6.86 11.63 -10.93
C SER A 327 5.46 12.05 -10.49
N LYS A 328 5.07 11.63 -9.29
CA LYS A 328 3.76 11.93 -8.68
C LYS A 328 3.77 13.24 -7.90
N HIS A 329 4.95 13.81 -7.63
CA HIS A 329 5.09 15.03 -6.82
C HIS A 329 4.65 16.27 -7.61
N MET A 330 4.09 17.26 -6.90
CA MET A 330 3.47 18.43 -7.50
C MET A 330 3.99 19.74 -6.90
N ILE A 331 3.88 20.80 -7.67
CA ILE A 331 4.15 22.18 -7.24
C ILE A 331 2.86 22.98 -7.33
N PHE A 332 2.48 23.65 -6.25
CA PHE A 332 1.35 24.56 -6.21
C PHE A 332 1.87 26.00 -6.12
N THR A 333 1.74 26.77 -7.20
CA THR A 333 2.24 28.15 -7.23
C THR A 333 1.12 29.17 -7.32
N GLY A 334 1.15 30.20 -6.50
CA GLY A 334 0.23 31.34 -6.61
C GLY A 334 0.16 32.22 -5.36
N PRO A 335 -0.55 33.35 -5.41
CA PRO A 335 -0.71 34.28 -4.29
C PRO A 335 -1.31 33.66 -3.02
N PRO A 336 -1.14 34.26 -1.83
CA PRO A 336 -1.73 33.75 -0.60
C PRO A 336 -3.25 33.84 -0.67
N GLY A 337 -3.92 32.88 -0.03
CA GLY A 337 -5.39 32.84 0.05
C GLY A 337 -6.11 32.43 -1.23
N THR A 338 -5.43 31.84 -2.21
CA THR A 338 -6.04 31.27 -3.43
C THR A 338 -6.47 29.80 -3.30
N GLY A 339 -6.52 29.25 -2.08
CA GLY A 339 -7.07 27.90 -1.84
C GLY A 339 -6.10 26.72 -2.06
N LYS A 340 -4.79 26.96 -2.17
CA LYS A 340 -3.76 25.90 -2.33
C LYS A 340 -3.92 24.72 -1.37
N THR A 341 -4.01 24.98 -0.07
CA THR A 341 -4.16 23.94 0.97
C THR A 341 -5.48 23.19 0.84
N THR A 342 -6.57 23.90 0.53
CA THR A 342 -7.89 23.29 0.29
C THR A 342 -7.84 22.33 -0.90
N ILE A 343 -7.27 22.77 -2.03
CA ILE A 343 -7.11 21.92 -3.21
C ILE A 343 -6.15 20.77 -2.97
N ALA A 344 -5.12 20.93 -2.12
CA ALA A 344 -4.22 19.82 -1.78
C ALA A 344 -4.97 18.67 -1.10
N ARG A 345 -5.97 18.98 -0.27
CA ARG A 345 -6.83 17.97 0.36
C ARG A 345 -7.70 17.25 -0.68
N VAL A 346 -8.29 17.99 -1.60
CA VAL A 346 -9.07 17.43 -2.71
C VAL A 346 -8.20 16.52 -3.58
N VAL A 347 -6.97 16.96 -3.91
CA VAL A 347 -6.01 16.14 -4.67
C VAL A 347 -5.62 14.89 -3.91
N ALA A 348 -5.44 14.94 -2.58
CA ALA A 348 -5.20 13.74 -1.78
C ALA A 348 -6.37 12.74 -1.89
N ASN A 349 -7.61 13.22 -1.83
CA ASN A 349 -8.80 12.36 -2.01
C ASN A 349 -8.85 11.74 -3.41
N ILE A 350 -8.55 12.52 -4.46
CA ILE A 350 -8.47 12.02 -5.84
C ILE A 350 -7.37 10.95 -5.96
N LEU A 351 -6.18 11.20 -5.42
CA LEU A 351 -5.07 10.25 -5.48
C LEU A 351 -5.40 8.94 -4.75
N ALA A 352 -6.07 9.01 -3.59
CA ALA A 352 -6.50 7.84 -2.83
C ALA A 352 -7.59 7.05 -3.58
N GLY A 353 -8.57 7.76 -4.13
CA GLY A 353 -9.65 7.18 -4.93
C GLY A 353 -9.14 6.55 -6.24
N LEU A 354 -8.13 7.14 -6.87
CA LEU A 354 -7.43 6.51 -7.99
C LEU A 354 -6.52 5.35 -7.56
N GLY A 355 -6.25 5.17 -6.26
CA GLY A 355 -5.32 4.17 -5.70
C GLY A 355 -3.85 4.47 -6.00
N VAL A 356 -3.46 5.74 -6.11
CA VAL A 356 -2.05 6.18 -6.21
C VAL A 356 -1.39 6.22 -4.83
N ILE A 357 -2.17 6.58 -3.81
CA ILE A 357 -1.82 6.53 -2.39
C ILE A 357 -2.84 5.64 -1.68
N GLN A 358 -2.49 5.13 -0.50
CA GLN A 358 -3.34 4.19 0.24
C GLN A 358 -4.49 4.88 0.97
N GLU A 359 -4.22 6.04 1.56
CA GLU A 359 -5.18 6.77 2.40
C GLU A 359 -5.41 8.18 1.85
N PRO A 360 -6.63 8.76 1.99
CA PRO A 360 -6.93 10.17 1.71
C PRO A 360 -6.32 11.10 2.77
N LYS A 361 -5.03 10.94 3.03
CA LYS A 361 -4.29 11.56 4.12
C LYS A 361 -3.46 12.72 3.60
N LEU A 362 -3.63 13.89 4.20
CA LEU A 362 -2.85 15.09 3.94
C LEU A 362 -2.16 15.53 5.24
N ILE A 363 -0.84 15.60 5.23
CA ILE A 363 -0.04 16.15 6.33
C ILE A 363 0.50 17.50 5.90
N GLU A 364 -0.04 18.56 6.51
CA GLU A 364 0.39 19.94 6.27
C GLU A 364 1.60 20.27 7.16
N THR A 365 2.61 20.89 6.58
CA THR A 365 3.89 21.18 7.22
C THR A 365 4.47 22.50 6.72
N ALA A 366 5.39 23.05 7.50
CA ALA A 366 6.17 24.23 7.15
C ALA A 366 7.63 24.04 7.59
N ARG A 367 8.50 25.02 7.34
CA ARG A 367 9.94 24.97 7.70
C ARG A 367 10.20 24.47 9.13
N LYS A 368 9.41 24.93 10.10
CA LYS A 368 9.55 24.56 11.53
C LYS A 368 9.43 23.06 11.79
N ASP A 369 8.82 22.30 10.89
CA ASP A 369 8.61 20.86 11.02
C ASP A 369 9.80 20.05 10.44
N PHE A 370 10.68 20.70 9.68
CA PHE A 370 11.84 20.07 9.06
C PHE A 370 13.16 20.50 9.71
N VAL A 371 13.30 21.80 9.98
CA VAL A 371 14.55 22.38 10.47
C VAL A 371 14.59 22.36 12.00
N ALA A 372 15.69 21.87 12.57
CA ALA A 372 15.97 21.88 14.00
C ALA A 372 16.93 23.02 14.39
N GLU A 373 17.10 23.24 15.69
CA GLU A 373 17.98 24.29 16.23
C GLU A 373 19.45 23.86 16.31
N TYR A 374 19.73 22.55 16.21
CA TYR A 374 21.06 21.96 16.36
C TYR A 374 21.47 21.14 15.12
N GLU A 375 22.77 21.14 14.82
CA GLU A 375 23.37 20.40 13.71
C GLU A 375 23.12 18.89 13.81
N GLY A 376 22.81 18.26 12.67
CA GLY A 376 22.52 16.82 12.59
C GLY A 376 21.13 16.39 13.06
N GLN A 377 20.33 17.32 13.63
CA GLN A 377 18.96 17.02 14.05
C GLN A 377 17.91 17.30 12.97
N SER A 378 18.24 18.10 11.94
CA SER A 378 17.30 18.44 10.87
C SER A 378 16.99 17.24 9.99
N ALA A 379 17.96 16.37 9.70
CA ALA A 379 17.68 15.11 9.00
C ALA A 379 16.71 14.21 9.79
N VAL A 380 16.94 14.02 11.09
CA VAL A 380 16.09 13.19 11.95
C VAL A 380 14.68 13.75 12.05
N LYS A 381 14.56 15.08 12.21
CA LYS A 381 13.27 15.77 12.31
C LYS A 381 12.51 15.69 10.99
N SER A 382 13.19 15.94 9.87
CA SER A 382 12.63 15.82 8.51
C SER A 382 12.14 14.40 8.23
N ALA A 383 12.94 13.38 8.56
CA ALA A 383 12.54 11.97 8.38
C ALA A 383 11.27 11.63 9.18
N LYS A 384 11.19 12.03 10.46
CA LYS A 384 9.97 11.83 11.28
C LYS A 384 8.75 12.55 10.71
N THR A 385 8.93 13.76 10.19
CA THR A 385 7.85 14.52 9.55
C THR A 385 7.37 13.82 8.28
N ILE A 386 8.28 13.28 7.47
CA ILE A 386 7.95 12.51 6.25
C ILE A 386 7.27 11.19 6.60
N ASP A 387 7.74 10.48 7.63
CA ASP A 387 7.17 9.20 8.06
C ASP A 387 5.68 9.34 8.43
N ARG A 388 5.28 10.49 8.99
CA ARG A 388 3.87 10.80 9.27
C ARG A 388 3.02 10.86 8.00
N ALA A 389 3.59 11.16 6.84
CA ALA A 389 2.87 11.33 5.57
C ALA A 389 2.93 10.08 4.66
N LEU A 390 3.65 9.02 5.05
CA LEU A 390 3.66 7.76 4.30
C LEU A 390 2.25 7.19 4.16
N GLY A 391 1.97 6.63 2.99
CA GLY A 391 0.64 6.18 2.57
C GLY A 391 -0.27 7.30 2.07
N GLY A 392 0.19 8.56 2.09
CA GLY A 392 -0.61 9.75 1.77
C GLY A 392 0.19 10.87 1.07
N VAL A 393 -0.21 12.11 1.35
CA VAL A 393 0.37 13.34 0.79
C VAL A 393 1.04 14.19 1.88
N LEU A 394 2.28 14.61 1.63
CA LEU A 394 3.01 15.62 2.40
C LEU A 394 2.88 16.98 1.71
N PHE A 395 2.26 17.95 2.37
CA PHE A 395 2.12 19.32 1.87
C PHE A 395 3.07 20.24 2.63
N ILE A 396 3.95 20.91 1.90
CA ILE A 396 4.94 21.85 2.45
C ILE A 396 4.55 23.26 1.99
N ASP A 397 3.98 24.04 2.90
CA ASP A 397 3.65 25.44 2.62
C ASP A 397 4.89 26.34 2.70
N GLU A 398 4.91 27.36 1.85
CA GLU A 398 6.06 28.24 1.64
C GLU A 398 7.40 27.50 1.57
N ALA A 399 7.49 26.48 0.72
CA ALA A 399 8.63 25.57 0.64
C ALA A 399 9.96 26.26 0.34
N TYR A 400 9.94 27.43 -0.31
CA TYR A 400 11.11 28.28 -0.53
C TYR A 400 11.77 28.72 0.79
N THR A 401 11.04 28.70 1.90
CA THR A 401 11.59 29.01 3.22
C THR A 401 12.44 27.88 3.78
N LEU A 402 12.39 26.66 3.24
CA LEU A 402 13.21 25.53 3.73
C LEU A 402 14.70 25.80 3.59
N VAL A 403 15.12 26.46 2.51
CA VAL A 403 16.50 26.88 2.29
C VAL A 403 16.53 28.40 2.24
N GLN A 404 17.15 29.02 3.23
CA GLN A 404 17.33 30.48 3.26
C GLN A 404 18.78 30.84 2.95
N GLU A 405 18.99 31.91 2.19
CA GLU A 405 20.30 32.55 2.12
C GLU A 405 20.37 33.61 3.23
N ARG A 406 21.28 33.44 4.19
CA ARG A 406 21.54 34.44 5.23
C ARG A 406 22.96 34.98 5.06
N GLU A 407 23.07 36.30 4.88
CA GLU A 407 24.37 37.01 4.81
C GLU A 407 25.37 36.41 3.80
N GLY A 408 24.87 35.91 2.66
CA GLY A 408 25.69 35.28 1.62
C GLY A 408 26.20 33.88 1.95
N ARG A 409 25.71 33.24 3.02
CA ARG A 409 25.95 31.83 3.34
C ARG A 409 24.67 31.01 3.22
N SER A 410 24.79 29.84 2.60
CA SER A 410 23.72 28.84 2.48
C SER A 410 23.37 28.29 3.87
N ASP A 411 22.07 28.22 4.20
CA ASP A 411 21.53 27.63 5.43
C ASP A 411 21.78 26.11 5.48
N PRO A 412 22.78 25.63 6.27
CA PRO A 412 23.17 24.22 6.24
C PRO A 412 22.08 23.30 6.78
N PHE A 413 21.30 23.77 7.77
CA PHE A 413 20.22 22.98 8.35
C PHE A 413 19.03 22.84 7.39
N GLY A 414 18.74 23.90 6.64
CA GLY A 414 17.75 23.88 5.56
C GLY A 414 18.14 22.95 4.42
N GLN A 415 19.41 22.98 4.01
CA GLN A 415 19.94 22.07 3.00
C GLN A 415 19.87 20.61 3.46
N GLU A 416 20.24 20.31 4.70
CA GLU A 416 20.13 18.96 5.28
C GLU A 416 18.68 18.43 5.25
N ALA A 417 17.71 19.28 5.55
CA ALA A 417 16.29 18.95 5.46
C ALA A 417 15.84 18.69 4.01
N LEU A 418 16.30 19.51 3.06
CA LEU A 418 15.99 19.36 1.64
C LEU A 418 16.59 18.08 1.05
N ASP A 419 17.83 17.77 1.38
CA ASP A 419 18.51 16.54 0.96
C ASP A 419 17.78 15.31 1.50
N THR A 420 17.35 15.36 2.76
CA THR A 420 16.53 14.30 3.37
C THR A 420 15.21 14.13 2.62
N LEU A 421 14.53 15.23 2.28
CA LEU A 421 13.29 15.20 1.51
C LEU A 421 13.50 14.55 0.14
N LEU A 422 14.54 14.95 -0.60
CA LEU A 422 14.87 14.40 -1.92
C LEU A 422 15.16 12.89 -1.86
N ALA A 423 15.93 12.44 -0.88
CA ALA A 423 16.22 11.01 -0.69
C ALA A 423 14.95 10.21 -0.41
N ARG A 424 14.04 10.73 0.44
CA ARG A 424 12.78 10.06 0.76
C ARG A 424 11.79 10.08 -0.41
N MET A 425 11.76 11.14 -1.21
CA MET A 425 10.95 11.19 -2.44
C MET A 425 11.32 10.08 -3.42
N GLU A 426 12.60 9.70 -3.51
CA GLU A 426 13.04 8.56 -4.33
C GLU A 426 12.72 7.21 -3.69
N ASN A 427 13.13 7.03 -2.42
CA ASN A 427 13.01 5.75 -1.73
C ASN A 427 11.55 5.33 -1.44
N ASP A 428 10.66 6.30 -1.27
CA ASP A 428 9.23 6.08 -0.95
C ASP A 428 8.27 6.44 -2.08
N ARG A 429 8.75 6.56 -3.33
CA ARG A 429 7.97 7.04 -4.50
C ARG A 429 6.66 6.29 -4.77
N ASP A 430 6.55 5.06 -4.28
CA ASP A 430 5.35 4.23 -4.44
C ASP A 430 4.27 4.53 -3.40
N ARG A 431 4.64 5.13 -2.26
CA ARG A 431 3.76 5.35 -1.10
C ARG A 431 3.73 6.78 -0.56
N LEU A 432 4.46 7.72 -1.17
CA LEU A 432 4.53 9.12 -0.75
C LEU A 432 4.33 10.04 -1.95
N VAL A 433 3.41 11.00 -1.81
CA VAL A 433 3.30 12.14 -2.72
C VAL A 433 3.67 13.42 -1.97
N VAL A 434 4.43 14.29 -2.60
CA VAL A 434 4.89 15.56 -1.99
C VAL A 434 4.34 16.70 -2.83
N ILE A 435 3.71 17.66 -2.17
CA ILE A 435 3.22 18.90 -2.77
C ILE A 435 3.97 20.05 -2.10
N ILE A 436 4.79 20.77 -2.87
CA ILE A 436 5.41 22.00 -2.40
C ILE A 436 4.57 23.21 -2.84
N ALA A 437 4.38 24.17 -1.97
CA ALA A 437 3.60 25.37 -2.25
C ALA A 437 4.38 26.66 -2.00
N GLY A 438 4.08 27.70 -2.77
CA GLY A 438 4.70 29.02 -2.61
C GLY A 438 4.35 29.99 -3.73
N TYR A 439 5.02 31.14 -3.75
CA TYR A 439 4.95 32.08 -4.87
C TYR A 439 5.76 31.54 -6.05
N SER A 440 5.32 31.85 -7.28
CA SER A 440 5.95 31.34 -8.50
C SER A 440 7.46 31.60 -8.52
N ASN A 441 7.89 32.86 -8.35
CA ASN A 441 9.29 33.25 -8.42
C ASN A 441 10.14 32.61 -7.32
N ASP A 442 9.60 32.46 -6.11
CA ASP A 442 10.35 31.90 -4.97
C ASP A 442 10.52 30.39 -5.11
N ILE A 443 9.51 29.71 -5.66
CA ILE A 443 9.63 28.29 -6.02
C ILE A 443 10.62 28.11 -7.16
N ASP A 444 10.61 28.97 -8.17
CA ASP A 444 11.56 28.86 -9.29
C ASP A 444 13.01 28.97 -8.80
N ARG A 445 13.29 29.90 -7.87
CA ARG A 445 14.59 30.01 -7.18
C ARG A 445 14.95 28.76 -6.38
N LEU A 446 13.98 28.17 -5.68
CA LEU A 446 14.20 26.91 -4.95
C LEU A 446 14.56 25.77 -5.91
N LEU A 447 13.90 25.67 -7.06
CA LEU A 447 14.18 24.65 -8.08
C LEU A 447 15.54 24.84 -8.75
N GLU A 448 16.03 26.09 -8.86
CA GLU A 448 17.38 26.40 -9.37
C GLU A 448 18.49 25.94 -8.42
N THR A 449 18.18 25.73 -7.13
CA THR A 449 19.17 25.29 -6.13
C THR A 449 19.64 23.86 -6.37
N ASN A 450 18.81 22.99 -6.98
CA ASN A 450 19.16 21.60 -7.24
C ASN A 450 18.37 21.03 -8.45
N GLU A 451 19.10 20.59 -9.48
CA GLU A 451 18.50 19.99 -10.70
C GLU A 451 17.66 18.73 -10.39
N GLY A 452 18.00 18.02 -9.31
CA GLY A 452 17.25 16.88 -8.78
C GLY A 452 15.85 17.22 -8.25
N LEU A 453 15.57 18.46 -7.86
CA LEU A 453 14.22 18.93 -7.53
C LEU A 453 13.37 19.07 -8.79
N ARG A 454 13.92 19.73 -9.82
CA ARG A 454 13.17 20.04 -11.04
C ARG A 454 12.69 18.78 -11.76
N SER A 455 13.52 17.76 -11.82
CA SER A 455 13.15 16.45 -12.41
C SER A 455 12.10 15.69 -11.60
N ARG A 456 12.12 15.82 -10.27
CA ARG A 456 11.17 15.17 -9.36
C ARG A 456 9.84 15.90 -9.27
N PHE A 457 9.75 17.17 -9.60
CA PHE A 457 8.50 17.93 -9.59
C PHE A 457 7.99 18.23 -11.01
N ALA A 458 7.52 17.19 -11.70
CA ALA A 458 7.10 17.29 -13.09
C ALA A 458 5.74 18.00 -13.29
N THR A 459 4.89 18.05 -12.26
CA THR A 459 3.55 18.63 -12.34
C THR A 459 3.50 19.96 -11.60
N ARG A 460 3.14 21.04 -12.30
CA ARG A 460 2.89 22.36 -11.70
C ARG A 460 1.44 22.76 -11.86
N ILE A 461 0.80 23.14 -10.76
CA ILE A 461 -0.56 23.67 -10.71
C ILE A 461 -0.47 25.15 -10.32
N GLU A 462 -1.04 26.00 -11.17
CA GLU A 462 -0.98 27.45 -11.03
C GLU A 462 -2.32 27.98 -10.52
N PHE A 463 -2.25 28.71 -9.41
CA PHE A 463 -3.38 29.33 -8.72
C PHE A 463 -3.35 30.83 -9.02
N ASP A 464 -4.27 31.25 -9.88
CA ASP A 464 -4.45 32.66 -10.21
C ASP A 464 -5.16 33.40 -9.07
N SER A 465 -5.02 34.72 -9.02
CA SER A 465 -5.78 35.58 -8.10
C SER A 465 -7.27 35.50 -8.42
N TYR A 466 -8.12 35.63 -7.39
CA TYR A 466 -9.56 35.65 -7.62
C TYR A 466 -9.99 36.95 -8.28
N SER A 467 -11.02 36.88 -9.13
CA SER A 467 -11.70 38.07 -9.62
C SER A 467 -12.49 38.76 -8.48
N PRO A 468 -12.79 40.06 -8.59
CA PRO A 468 -13.65 40.75 -7.63
C PRO A 468 -15.00 40.06 -7.40
N GLU A 469 -15.58 39.51 -8.46
CA GLU A 469 -16.84 38.75 -8.41
C GLU A 469 -16.65 37.45 -7.63
N GLU A 470 -15.55 36.72 -7.85
CA GLU A 470 -15.21 35.51 -7.10
C GLU A 470 -14.97 35.82 -5.61
N ILE A 471 -14.36 36.96 -5.27
CA ILE A 471 -14.19 37.43 -3.89
C ILE A 471 -15.54 37.65 -3.21
N LEU A 472 -16.48 38.30 -3.90
CA LEU A 472 -17.83 38.52 -3.38
C LEU A 472 -18.56 37.18 -3.15
N GLU A 473 -18.49 36.25 -4.10
CA GLU A 473 -19.11 34.93 -3.94
C GLU A 473 -18.50 34.14 -2.77
N ILE A 474 -17.17 34.23 -2.58
CA ILE A 474 -16.50 33.63 -1.42
C ILE A 474 -17.02 34.24 -0.12
N ALA A 475 -17.16 35.57 -0.06
CA ALA A 475 -17.69 36.25 1.11
C ALA A 475 -19.13 35.83 1.44
N LYS A 476 -20.01 35.70 0.42
CA LYS A 476 -21.38 35.19 0.62
C LYS A 476 -21.40 33.78 1.20
N VAL A 477 -20.51 32.89 0.73
CA VAL A 477 -20.40 31.52 1.29
C VAL A 477 -19.90 31.55 2.73
N ILE A 478 -18.92 32.40 3.05
CA ILE A 478 -18.41 32.55 4.43
C ILE A 478 -19.51 33.08 5.35
N ALA A 479 -20.20 34.15 4.96
CA ALA A 479 -21.30 34.74 5.72
C ALA A 479 -22.39 33.68 5.98
N LYS A 480 -22.83 32.98 4.93
CA LYS A 480 -23.87 31.94 5.06
C LYS A 480 -23.47 30.80 6.01
N ASN A 481 -22.20 30.41 6.04
CA ASN A 481 -21.72 29.38 6.97
C ASN A 481 -21.69 29.86 8.44
N ASN A 482 -21.70 31.17 8.67
CA ASN A 482 -21.77 31.80 9.98
C ASN A 482 -23.20 32.22 10.36
N ASP A 483 -24.22 31.75 9.62
CA ASP A 483 -25.60 32.24 9.75
C ASP A 483 -25.69 33.78 9.59
N SER A 484 -24.94 34.34 8.65
CA SER A 484 -24.99 35.76 8.27
C SER A 484 -25.37 35.90 6.79
N GLU A 485 -26.07 36.98 6.43
CA GLU A 485 -26.44 37.28 5.03
C GLU A 485 -26.06 38.72 4.67
N LEU A 486 -25.48 38.90 3.49
CA LEU A 486 -25.12 40.22 2.97
C LEU A 486 -26.35 40.85 2.31
N SER A 487 -26.74 42.03 2.76
CA SER A 487 -27.69 42.89 2.03
C SER A 487 -27.14 43.21 0.62
N VAL A 488 -28.02 43.65 -0.28
CA VAL A 488 -27.62 44.04 -1.65
C VAL A 488 -26.56 45.14 -1.61
N GLU A 489 -26.76 46.14 -0.76
CA GLU A 489 -25.82 47.25 -0.60
C GLU A 489 -24.47 46.79 0.00
N ALA A 490 -24.48 45.87 0.97
CA ALA A 490 -23.24 45.29 1.50
C ALA A 490 -22.46 44.53 0.43
N ALA A 491 -23.16 43.75 -0.41
CA ALA A 491 -22.56 43.02 -1.51
C ALA A 491 -21.93 43.96 -2.55
N GLU A 492 -22.60 45.06 -2.89
CA GLU A 492 -22.08 46.10 -3.80
C GLU A 492 -20.85 46.80 -3.23
N ASN A 493 -20.88 47.20 -1.95
CA ASN A 493 -19.75 47.84 -1.28
C ASN A 493 -18.50 46.95 -1.27
N LEU A 494 -18.66 45.65 -0.97
CA LEU A 494 -17.57 44.69 -1.01
C LEU A 494 -17.02 44.49 -2.43
N LEU A 495 -17.90 44.40 -3.43
CA LEU A 495 -17.50 44.20 -4.82
C LEU A 495 -16.68 45.39 -5.33
N GLU A 496 -17.11 46.62 -5.07
CA GLU A 496 -16.36 47.83 -5.46
C GLU A 496 -15.01 47.91 -4.74
N ALA A 497 -14.96 47.56 -3.44
CA ALA A 497 -13.69 47.48 -2.71
C ALA A 497 -12.74 46.44 -3.33
N ALA A 498 -13.23 45.27 -3.72
CA ALA A 498 -12.44 44.23 -4.38
C ALA A 498 -11.95 44.67 -5.77
N LYS A 499 -12.78 45.35 -6.57
CA LYS A 499 -12.38 45.92 -7.88
C LYS A 499 -11.26 46.95 -7.73
N LEU A 500 -11.36 47.81 -6.71
CA LEU A 500 -10.33 48.82 -6.44
C LEU A 500 -8.98 48.14 -6.14
N LEU A 501 -8.98 47.08 -5.32
CA LEU A 501 -7.78 46.31 -5.01
C LEU A 501 -7.23 45.50 -6.19
N SER A 502 -8.08 45.02 -7.10
CA SER A 502 -7.63 44.27 -8.28
C SER A 502 -6.95 45.17 -9.32
N GLN A 503 -7.38 46.44 -9.42
CA GLN A 503 -6.83 47.42 -10.36
C GLN A 503 -5.56 48.11 -9.83
N ARG A 504 -5.37 48.12 -8.51
CA ARG A 504 -4.21 48.75 -7.87
C ARG A 504 -3.01 47.79 -7.81
N SER A 505 -1.83 48.29 -8.16
CA SER A 505 -0.56 47.58 -7.97
C SER A 505 0.24 48.24 -6.85
N VAL A 506 0.73 47.43 -5.91
CA VAL A 506 1.55 47.86 -4.78
C VAL A 506 2.81 47.00 -4.80
N ARG A 507 3.99 47.64 -4.86
CA ARG A 507 5.29 46.94 -4.95
C ARG A 507 5.36 45.92 -6.10
N GLY A 508 4.71 46.21 -7.23
CA GLY A 508 4.71 45.36 -8.42
C GLY A 508 3.83 44.10 -8.34
N LYS A 509 3.01 43.97 -7.29
CA LYS A 509 1.99 42.90 -7.14
C LYS A 509 0.60 43.54 -7.07
N ALA A 510 -0.44 42.82 -7.48
CA ALA A 510 -1.81 43.30 -7.31
C ALA A 510 -2.10 43.51 -5.81
N ALA A 511 -2.78 44.60 -5.44
CA ALA A 511 -3.07 44.88 -4.04
C ALA A 511 -3.96 43.79 -3.42
N LEU A 512 -4.82 43.15 -4.22
CA LEU A 512 -5.62 41.99 -3.80
C LEU A 512 -4.76 40.77 -3.40
N ASP A 513 -3.60 40.58 -4.02
CA ASP A 513 -2.66 39.50 -3.65
C ASP A 513 -2.00 39.76 -2.30
N ILE A 514 -1.74 41.03 -2.00
CA ILE A 514 -1.19 41.45 -0.71
C ILE A 514 -2.26 41.33 0.39
N ALA A 515 -3.50 41.71 0.07
CA ALA A 515 -4.65 41.51 0.96
C ALA A 515 -4.97 40.02 1.19
N GLY A 516 -4.47 39.14 0.33
CA GLY A 516 -4.54 37.70 0.51
C GLY A 516 -5.82 37.06 -0.01
N ASN A 517 -6.41 37.59 -1.09
CA ASN A 517 -7.49 36.94 -1.86
C ASN A 517 -8.63 36.41 -0.98
N GLY A 518 -8.84 35.09 -0.87
CA GLY A 518 -9.91 34.53 -0.03
C GLY A 518 -9.76 34.86 1.47
N ARG A 519 -8.54 35.19 1.94
CA ARG A 519 -8.34 35.73 3.31
C ARG A 519 -8.91 37.13 3.43
N TYR A 520 -8.82 37.96 2.39
CA TYR A 520 -9.46 39.28 2.35
C TYR A 520 -10.97 39.15 2.43
N ALA A 521 -11.59 38.25 1.64
CA ALA A 521 -13.03 37.97 1.74
C ALA A 521 -13.47 37.60 3.17
N ARG A 522 -12.72 36.72 3.85
CA ARG A 522 -12.98 36.35 5.24
C ARG A 522 -12.87 37.55 6.18
N GLN A 523 -11.78 38.31 6.08
CA GLN A 523 -11.56 39.50 6.92
C GLN A 523 -12.66 40.54 6.75
N MET A 524 -13.18 40.70 5.53
CA MET A 524 -14.30 41.60 5.24
C MET A 524 -15.59 41.15 5.93
N VAL A 525 -15.93 39.86 5.86
CA VAL A 525 -17.11 39.31 6.54
C VAL A 525 -16.97 39.43 8.07
N GLU A 526 -15.85 38.99 8.64
CA GLU A 526 -15.61 39.06 10.09
C GLU A 526 -15.68 40.50 10.62
N ALA A 527 -15.14 41.46 9.87
CA ALA A 527 -15.21 42.87 10.25
C ALA A 527 -16.64 43.41 10.13
N ALA A 528 -17.37 43.05 9.08
CA ALA A 528 -18.75 43.50 8.89
C ALA A 528 -19.71 42.90 9.94
N GLU A 529 -19.49 41.65 10.36
CA GLU A 529 -20.22 41.03 11.49
C GLU A 529 -19.98 41.80 12.79
N GLN A 530 -18.75 42.25 13.08
CA GLN A 530 -18.45 43.06 14.26
C GLN A 530 -19.18 44.41 14.24
N TYR A 531 -19.26 45.07 13.08
CA TYR A 531 -20.00 46.32 12.94
C TYR A 531 -21.52 46.11 13.05
N ARG A 532 -22.04 45.03 12.46
CA ARG A 532 -23.43 44.61 12.65
C ARG A 532 -23.74 44.44 14.14
N ASP A 533 -22.94 43.66 14.86
CA ASP A 533 -23.18 43.38 16.29
C ASP A 533 -23.11 44.67 17.14
N MET A 534 -22.19 45.59 16.80
CA MET A 534 -22.11 46.89 17.45
C MET A 534 -23.36 47.76 17.18
N ARG A 535 -23.84 47.80 15.93
CA ARG A 535 -25.06 48.50 15.52
C ARG A 535 -26.29 47.93 16.23
N LEU A 536 -26.41 46.60 16.29
CA LEU A 536 -27.51 45.92 16.99
C LEU A 536 -27.49 46.14 18.50
N THR A 537 -26.32 46.27 19.11
CA THR A 537 -26.19 46.60 20.55
C THR A 537 -26.70 48.01 20.88
N GLN A 538 -26.71 48.92 19.90
CA GLN A 538 -27.23 50.27 20.06
C GLN A 538 -28.76 50.36 19.81
N ALA A 539 -29.38 49.29 19.34
CA ALA A 539 -30.83 49.20 19.22
C ALA A 539 -31.48 49.16 20.62
N VAL A 540 -32.55 49.93 20.81
CA VAL A 540 -33.15 50.20 22.13
C VAL A 540 -33.92 48.99 22.67
N ASP A 541 -34.37 48.09 21.79
CA ASP A 541 -35.18 46.93 22.17
C ASP A 541 -34.61 45.63 21.58
N PHE A 542 -33.97 44.82 22.44
CA PHE A 542 -33.46 43.51 22.06
C PHE A 542 -34.59 42.48 21.85
N GLU A 543 -35.81 42.74 22.32
CA GLU A 543 -36.96 41.84 22.17
C GLU A 543 -37.62 41.96 20.78
N GLU A 544 -37.36 43.06 20.05
CA GLU A 544 -37.85 43.28 18.67
C GLU A 544 -36.88 42.77 17.57
N LEU A 545 -35.70 42.27 17.94
CA LEU A 545 -34.71 41.72 17.01
C LEU A 545 -35.13 40.32 16.55
N ASP A 546 -35.71 40.21 15.36
CA ASP A 546 -36.01 38.93 14.75
C ASP A 546 -34.77 38.22 14.18
N ALA A 547 -34.93 36.95 13.82
CA ALA A 547 -33.83 36.14 13.31
C ALA A 547 -33.25 36.66 11.99
N ASP A 548 -34.04 37.35 11.16
CA ASP A 548 -33.56 37.86 9.88
C ASP A 548 -32.70 39.11 10.10
N PHE A 549 -33.10 39.97 11.05
CA PHE A 549 -32.35 41.16 11.43
C PHE A 549 -31.00 40.84 12.09
N LEU A 550 -30.92 39.74 12.86
CA LEU A 550 -29.67 39.26 13.46
C LEU A 550 -28.70 38.69 12.41
N ARG A 551 -29.22 38.18 11.29
CA ARG A 551 -28.41 37.60 10.20
C ARG A 551 -27.89 38.67 9.25
N GLU A 552 -28.64 39.75 9.04
CA GLU A 552 -28.35 40.73 8.00
C GLU A 552 -27.14 41.63 8.31
N ILE A 553 -26.18 41.66 7.39
CA ILE A 553 -25.09 42.63 7.30
C ILE A 553 -25.52 43.73 6.33
N SER A 554 -25.67 44.96 6.83
CA SER A 554 -26.12 46.10 6.03
C SER A 554 -24.99 46.74 5.22
N GLY A 555 -25.36 47.62 4.28
CA GLY A 555 -24.41 48.42 3.51
C GLY A 555 -23.49 49.26 4.40
N GLU A 556 -24.02 49.85 5.47
CA GLU A 556 -23.26 50.67 6.44
C GLU A 556 -22.21 49.82 7.18
N ASP A 557 -22.60 48.64 7.67
CA ASP A 557 -21.68 47.72 8.38
C ASP A 557 -20.50 47.33 7.47
N MET A 558 -20.79 47.05 6.20
CA MET A 558 -19.75 46.70 5.22
C MET A 558 -18.88 47.89 4.84
N ALA A 559 -19.43 49.10 4.72
CA ALA A 559 -18.64 50.30 4.41
C ALA A 559 -17.61 50.59 5.52
N GLU A 560 -18.02 50.48 6.78
CA GLU A 560 -17.13 50.61 7.94
C GLU A 560 -16.09 49.48 7.99
N ALA A 561 -16.48 48.26 7.62
CA ALA A 561 -15.55 47.14 7.46
C ALA A 561 -14.49 47.41 6.38
N VAL A 562 -14.89 47.94 5.21
CA VAL A 562 -13.97 48.28 4.12
C VAL A 562 -12.96 49.31 4.60
N ALA A 563 -13.42 50.41 5.20
CA ALA A 563 -12.57 51.47 5.70
C ALA A 563 -11.54 50.94 6.73
N SER A 564 -12.00 50.14 7.69
CA SER A 564 -11.15 49.56 8.74
C SER A 564 -10.12 48.55 8.20
N VAL A 565 -10.52 47.66 7.30
CA VAL A 565 -9.62 46.66 6.71
C VAL A 565 -8.59 47.32 5.80
N HIS A 566 -9.01 48.26 4.94
CA HIS A 566 -8.10 48.95 4.01
C HIS A 566 -7.07 49.83 4.75
N ALA A 567 -7.48 50.50 5.83
CA ALA A 567 -6.57 51.28 6.68
C ALA A 567 -5.49 50.39 7.32
N ARG A 568 -5.85 49.20 7.83
CA ARG A 568 -4.89 48.24 8.41
C ARG A 568 -3.91 47.68 7.39
N LEU A 569 -4.35 47.50 6.14
CA LEU A 569 -3.49 47.02 5.06
C LEU A 569 -2.51 48.10 4.53
N ALA A 570 -2.58 49.33 5.06
CA ALA A 570 -1.81 50.48 4.57
C ALA A 570 -1.97 50.69 3.05
N LEU A 571 -3.16 50.37 2.53
CA LEU A 571 -3.52 50.54 1.11
C LEU A 571 -4.12 51.93 0.83
N THR A 572 -4.23 52.78 1.85
CA THR A 572 -4.60 54.19 1.78
C THR A 572 -3.35 55.06 1.61
N GLU A 573 -2.93 55.20 0.36
CA GLU A 573 -2.45 56.41 -0.33
C GLU A 573 -2.10 56.01 -1.77
#